data_AF-A0A151BGR1-F1
#
_entry.id   AF-A0A151BGR1-F1
#
_cell.length_a   1.000
_cell.length_b   1.000
_cell.length_c   1.000
_cell.angle_alpha   90.00
_cell.angle_beta   90.00
_cell.angle_gamma   90.00
#
_symmetry.space_group_name_H-M   'P 1'
#
loop_
_entity.id
_entity.type
_entity.pdbx_description
1 polymer ?
#
loop_
_entity_poly.entity_id
_entity_poly.type
_entity_poly.pdbx_seq_one_letter_code
_entity_poly.pdbx_strand_id
1 'polypeptide(L)'
;MSSLPVLNFIPTVQGMEWIVLIVVIVIVLFGAKKLPELARSIGKATGEFEKGKAEAEAEVQRLKQKLKEGKLTEEEEEETLQKIAKDLGIETEGKTKEEIKEEIAKAMLK
;
A
#
# COMPACT_ATOMS: atom_id res chain seq x y z
N MET A 1 71.79 -11.64 -2.33
CA MET A 1 71.03 -10.40 -2.09
C MET A 1 69.64 -10.60 -2.71
N SER A 2 68.76 -11.28 -1.99
CA SER A 2 67.40 -11.58 -2.42
C SER A 2 66.46 -10.90 -1.43
N SER A 3 65.77 -9.87 -1.91
CA SER A 3 64.79 -9.10 -1.14
C SER A 3 63.64 -10.00 -0.72
N LEU A 4 63.39 -10.08 0.58
CA LEU A 4 62.18 -10.71 1.12
C LEU A 4 60.95 -9.89 0.71
N PRO A 5 59.89 -10.51 0.17
CA PRO A 5 58.65 -9.80 -0.12
C PRO A 5 57.98 -9.50 1.22
N VAL A 6 57.89 -8.21 1.57
CA VAL A 6 57.08 -7.76 2.69
C VAL A 6 55.63 -7.94 2.25
N LEU A 7 55.04 -9.07 2.65
CA LEU A 7 53.67 -9.44 2.33
C LEU A 7 52.75 -8.39 2.96
N ASN A 8 52.18 -7.54 2.11
CA ASN A 8 51.25 -6.49 2.49
C ASN A 8 49.92 -7.12 2.92
N PHE A 9 49.82 -7.56 4.18
CA PHE A 9 48.60 -8.07 4.79
C PHE A 9 47.72 -6.89 5.24
N ILE A 10 47.21 -6.13 4.26
CA ILE A 10 46.06 -5.26 4.51
C ILE A 10 44.84 -6.10 4.18
N PRO A 11 44.05 -6.56 5.17
CA PRO A 11 42.78 -7.19 4.85
C PRO A 11 41.93 -6.15 4.12
N THR A 12 41.72 -6.36 2.83
CA THR A 12 40.82 -5.54 2.04
C THR A 12 39.43 -5.84 2.54
N VAL A 13 38.89 -4.93 3.35
CA VAL A 13 37.55 -5.06 3.87
C VAL A 13 36.57 -5.04 2.68
N GLN A 14 36.09 -6.20 2.28
CA GLN A 14 35.10 -6.38 1.23
C GLN A 14 33.71 -6.02 1.81
N GLY A 15 32.85 -5.36 1.02
CA GLY A 15 31.63 -4.68 1.49
C GLY A 15 30.71 -5.40 2.49
N MET A 16 30.79 -6.73 2.61
CA MET A 16 30.09 -7.52 3.63
C MET A 16 30.43 -7.12 5.07
N GLU A 17 31.70 -6.81 5.37
CA GLU A 17 32.10 -6.42 6.74
C GLU A 17 31.49 -5.08 7.15
N TRP A 18 31.31 -4.15 6.21
CA TRP A 18 30.61 -2.89 6.47
C TRP A 18 29.14 -3.11 6.82
N ILE A 19 28.47 -4.05 6.13
CA ILE A 19 27.09 -4.42 6.45
C ILE A 19 27.00 -5.01 7.87
N VAL A 20 27.91 -5.92 8.22
CA VAL A 20 27.97 -6.51 9.56
C VAL A 20 28.20 -5.43 10.62
N LEU A 21 29.13 -4.50 10.39
CA LEU A 21 29.41 -3.41 11.32
C LEU A 21 28.16 -2.54 11.57
N ILE A 22 27.43 -2.18 10.52
CA ILE A 22 26.19 -1.40 10.62
C ILE A 22 25.14 -2.15 11.43
N VAL A 23 24.94 -3.44 11.15
CA VAL A 23 23.98 -4.28 11.90
C VAL A 23 24.37 -4.35 13.38
N VAL A 24 25.65 -4.51 13.69
CA VAL A 24 26.14 -4.51 15.08
C VAL A 24 25.85 -3.18 15.76
N ILE A 25 26.12 -2.04 15.12
CA ILE A 25 25.80 -0.71 15.67
C ILE A 25 24.30 -0.58 15.96
N VAL A 26 23.44 -0.98 15.00
CA VAL A 26 21.98 -0.96 15.18
C VAL A 26 21.57 -1.86 16.36
N ILE A 27 22.15 -3.05 16.49
CA ILE A 27 21.88 -3.96 17.60
C ILE A 27 22.34 -3.39 18.95
N VAL A 28 23.46 -2.67 19.00
CA VAL A 28 23.94 -2.04 20.24
C VAL A 28 23.04 -0.88 20.66
N LEU A 29 22.60 -0.06 19.70
CA LEU A 29 21.74 1.10 19.98
C LEU A 29 20.30 0.71 20.35
N PHE A 30 19.73 -0.24 19.61
CA PHE A 30 18.30 -0.60 19.74
C PHE A 30 18.07 -1.93 20.47
N GLY A 31 19.08 -2.79 20.54
CA GLY A 31 18.99 -4.14 21.10
C GLY A 31 18.68 -5.19 20.03
N ALA A 32 19.26 -6.39 20.17
CA ALA A 32 19.10 -7.51 19.24
C ALA A 32 17.63 -7.96 19.05
N LYS A 33 16.76 -7.69 20.03
CA LYS A 33 15.33 -8.02 19.98
C LYS A 33 14.51 -7.07 19.11
N LYS A 34 14.99 -5.85 18.80
CA LYS A 34 14.20 -4.87 18.05
C LYS A 34 14.06 -5.19 16.57
N LEU A 35 15.10 -5.72 15.93
CA LEU A 35 15.03 -6.18 14.54
C LEU A 35 13.92 -7.22 14.29
N PRO A 36 13.84 -8.34 15.05
CA PRO A 36 12.76 -9.31 14.87
C PRO A 36 11.39 -8.78 15.28
N GLU A 37 11.29 -7.90 16.28
CA GLU A 37 10.03 -7.23 16.66
C GLU A 37 9.51 -6.34 15.52
N LEU A 38 10.37 -5.53 14.90
CA LEU A 38 10.03 -4.67 13.76
C LEU A 38 9.64 -5.49 12.53
N ALA A 39 10.36 -6.56 12.21
CA ALA A 39 10.00 -7.44 11.11
C ALA A 39 8.61 -8.08 11.32
N ARG A 40 8.30 -8.49 12.56
CA ARG A 40 6.98 -9.04 12.90
C ARG A 40 5.87 -8.00 12.84
N SER A 41 6.11 -6.77 13.31
CA SER A 41 5.08 -5.71 13.27
C SER A 41 4.79 -5.25 11.84
N ILE A 42 5.83 -5.06 11.02
CA ILE A 42 5.69 -4.74 9.60
C ILE A 42 4.98 -5.88 8.87
N GLY A 43 5.40 -7.13 9.08
CA GLY A 43 4.75 -8.28 8.46
C GLY A 43 3.27 -8.41 8.80
N LYS A 44 2.89 -8.14 10.06
CA LYS A 44 1.48 -8.07 10.46
C LYS A 44 0.74 -6.94 9.77
N ALA A 45 1.31 -5.73 9.78
CA ALA A 45 0.69 -4.55 9.16
C ALA A 45 0.48 -4.76 7.65
N THR A 46 1.48 -5.27 6.94
CA THR A 46 1.37 -5.60 5.51
C THR A 46 0.33 -6.69 5.27
N GLY A 47 0.32 -7.75 6.08
CA GLY A 47 -0.67 -8.82 5.91
C GLY A 47 -2.11 -8.37 6.14
N GLU A 48 -2.36 -7.55 7.17
CA GLU A 48 -3.69 -6.98 7.42
C GLU A 48 -4.08 -5.96 6.33
N PHE A 49 -3.13 -5.17 5.82
CA PHE A 49 -3.37 -4.27 4.70
C PHE A 49 -3.73 -5.01 3.40
N GLU A 50 -3.01 -6.09 3.06
CA GLU A 50 -3.32 -6.91 1.89
C GLU A 50 -4.70 -7.57 1.99
N LYS A 51 -5.07 -8.08 3.17
CA LYS A 51 -6.43 -8.59 3.41
C LYS A 51 -7.49 -7.52 3.22
N GLY A 52 -7.32 -6.36 3.88
CA GLY A 52 -8.28 -5.26 3.75
C GLY A 52 -8.41 -4.75 2.31
N LYS A 53 -7.30 -4.71 1.57
CA LYS A 53 -7.31 -4.39 0.14
C LYS A 53 -8.10 -5.42 -0.67
N ALA A 54 -7.86 -6.71 -0.45
CA ALA A 54 -8.58 -7.77 -1.16
C ALA A 54 -10.08 -7.78 -0.84
N GLU A 55 -10.45 -7.52 0.41
CA GLU A 55 -11.85 -7.38 0.84
C GLU A 55 -12.52 -6.19 0.16
N ALA A 56 -11.87 -5.03 0.14
CA ALA A 56 -12.38 -3.84 -0.54
C ALA A 56 -12.55 -4.06 -2.06
N GLU A 57 -11.57 -4.69 -2.71
CA GLU A 57 -11.67 -5.04 -4.13
C GLU A 57 -12.83 -6.01 -4.40
N ALA A 58 -13.01 -7.03 -3.55
CA ALA A 58 -14.11 -7.97 -3.65
C ALA A 58 -15.48 -7.29 -3.45
N GLU A 59 -15.58 -6.35 -2.52
CA GLU A 59 -16.79 -5.56 -2.30
C GLU A 59 -17.12 -4.66 -3.50
N VAL A 60 -16.13 -3.95 -4.04
CA VAL A 60 -16.30 -3.15 -5.28
C VAL A 60 -16.74 -4.04 -6.45
N GLN A 61 -16.18 -5.24 -6.60
CA GLN A 61 -16.61 -6.19 -7.62
C GLN A 61 -18.05 -6.66 -7.42
N ARG A 62 -18.44 -6.97 -6.17
CA ARG A 62 -19.82 -7.34 -5.83
C ARG A 62 -20.81 -6.20 -6.12
N LEU A 63 -20.47 -4.96 -5.76
CA LEU A 63 -21.28 -3.77 -6.07
C LEU A 63 -21.42 -3.58 -7.58
N LYS A 64 -20.32 -3.66 -8.33
CA LYS A 64 -20.34 -3.62 -9.81
C LYS A 64 -21.23 -4.71 -10.41
N GLN A 65 -21.18 -5.93 -9.85
CA GLN A 65 -22.04 -7.02 -10.32
C GLN A 65 -23.51 -6.76 -10.00
N LYS A 66 -23.85 -6.35 -8.77
CA LYS A 66 -25.23 -5.99 -8.40
C LYS A 66 -25.78 -4.85 -9.28
N LEU A 67 -24.95 -3.85 -9.61
CA LEU A 67 -25.29 -2.75 -10.52
C LEU A 67 -25.61 -3.27 -11.93
N LYS A 68 -24.79 -4.18 -12.46
CA LYS A 68 -25.03 -4.80 -13.78
C LYS A 68 -26.27 -5.68 -13.80
N GLU A 69 -26.58 -6.36 -12.71
CA GLU A 69 -27.73 -7.25 -12.59
C GLU A 69 -29.03 -6.51 -12.26
N GLY A 70 -29.00 -5.18 -12.10
CA GLY A 70 -30.17 -4.39 -11.71
C GLY A 70 -30.74 -4.79 -10.34
N LYS A 71 -29.89 -5.35 -9.47
CA LYS A 71 -30.27 -5.88 -8.15
C LYS A 71 -30.03 -4.91 -6.99
N LEU A 72 -29.64 -3.67 -7.27
CA LEU A 72 -29.62 -2.63 -6.24
C LEU A 72 -31.04 -2.15 -6.01
N THR A 73 -31.39 -1.94 -4.74
CA THR A 73 -32.57 -1.15 -4.43
C THR A 73 -32.33 0.30 -4.86
N GLU A 74 -33.40 1.06 -5.14
CA GLU A 74 -33.27 2.47 -5.51
C GLU A 74 -32.51 3.30 -4.45
N GLU A 75 -32.61 2.91 -3.17
CA GLU A 75 -31.85 3.52 -2.06
C GLU A 75 -30.34 3.21 -2.15
N GLU A 76 -29.96 1.97 -2.44
CA GLU A 76 -28.54 1.58 -2.59
C GLU A 76 -27.89 2.29 -3.80
N GLU A 77 -28.64 2.48 -4.90
CA GLU A 77 -28.15 3.17 -6.09
C GLU A 77 -27.95 4.68 -5.82
N GLU A 78 -28.89 5.32 -5.12
CA GLU A 78 -28.75 6.71 -4.67
C GLU A 78 -27.55 6.92 -3.74
N GLU A 79 -27.39 6.06 -2.72
CA GLU A 79 -26.30 6.18 -1.75
C GLU A 79 -24.92 6.03 -2.45
N THR A 80 -24.84 5.11 -3.41
CA THR A 80 -23.61 4.87 -4.18
C THR A 80 -23.29 6.06 -5.10
N LEU A 81 -24.31 6.60 -5.80
CA LEU A 81 -24.14 7.79 -6.64
C LEU A 81 -23.71 9.01 -5.83
N GLN A 82 -24.26 9.20 -4.63
CA GLN A 82 -23.88 10.30 -3.74
C GLN A 82 -22.44 10.15 -3.21
N LYS A 83 -22.02 8.93 -2.81
CA LYS A 83 -20.63 8.68 -2.38
C LYS A 83 -19.63 8.98 -3.49
N ILE A 84 -19.90 8.50 -4.71
CA ILE A 84 -19.02 8.72 -5.86
C ILE A 84 -18.95 10.21 -6.23
N ALA A 85 -20.09 10.91 -6.23
CA ALA A 85 -20.12 12.35 -6.50
C ALA A 85 -19.29 13.14 -5.47
N LYS A 86 -19.42 12.80 -4.18
CA LYS A 86 -18.68 13.45 -3.10
C LYS A 86 -17.16 13.23 -3.20
N ASP A 87 -16.73 12.02 -3.54
CA ASP A 87 -15.31 11.69 -3.75
C ASP A 87 -14.72 12.41 -4.97
N LEU A 88 -15.54 12.67 -5.99
CA LEU A 88 -15.18 13.42 -7.19
C LEU A 88 -15.35 14.95 -7.04
N GLY A 89 -15.83 15.43 -5.89
CA GLY A 89 -16.09 16.86 -5.64
C GLY A 89 -17.24 17.44 -6.48
N ILE A 90 -18.18 16.60 -6.90
CA ILE A 90 -19.35 16.97 -7.68
C ILE A 90 -20.46 17.44 -6.73
N GLU A 91 -21.03 18.62 -6.97
CA GLU A 91 -22.20 19.11 -6.23
C GLU A 91 -23.44 18.25 -6.52
N THR A 92 -24.00 17.66 -5.46
CA THR A 92 -25.21 16.81 -5.53
C THR A 92 -26.48 17.54 -5.12
N GLU A 93 -26.40 18.73 -4.53
CA GLU A 93 -27.57 19.49 -4.08
C GLU A 93 -28.34 20.10 -5.27
N GLY A 94 -29.61 19.73 -5.40
CA GLY A 94 -30.50 20.27 -6.44
C GLY A 94 -30.42 19.60 -7.80
N LYS A 95 -29.61 18.55 -7.97
CA LYS A 95 -29.49 17.78 -9.22
C LYS A 95 -30.33 16.50 -9.18
N THR A 96 -30.87 16.12 -10.32
CA THR A 96 -31.59 14.84 -10.49
C THR A 96 -30.62 13.65 -10.52
N LYS A 97 -31.13 12.43 -10.28
CA LYS A 97 -30.32 11.19 -10.35
C LYS A 97 -29.62 11.06 -11.69
N GLU A 98 -30.31 11.41 -12.78
CA GLU A 98 -29.81 11.30 -14.15
C GLU A 98 -28.65 12.28 -14.39
N GLU A 99 -28.76 13.52 -13.92
CA GLU A 99 -27.70 14.54 -14.05
C GLU A 99 -26.44 14.17 -13.28
N ILE A 100 -26.59 13.66 -12.05
CA ILE A 100 -25.47 13.18 -11.23
C ILE A 100 -24.77 12.02 -11.93
N LYS A 101 -25.53 11.09 -12.50
CA LYS A 101 -25.00 9.91 -13.22
C LYS A 101 -24.22 10.35 -14.48
N GLU A 102 -24.71 11.36 -15.20
CA GLU A 102 -24.06 11.88 -16.40
C GLU A 102 -22.77 12.67 -16.09
N GLU A 103 -22.75 13.45 -15.02
CA GLU A 103 -21.55 14.15 -14.56
C GLU A 103 -20.46 13.20 -14.06
N ILE A 104 -20.83 12.17 -13.29
CA ILE A 104 -19.90 11.12 -12.85
C ILE A 104 -19.31 10.41 -14.08
N ALA A 105 -20.14 10.06 -15.07
CA ALA A 105 -19.67 9.41 -16.29
C ALA A 105 -18.69 10.29 -17.09
N LYS A 106 -18.95 11.60 -17.21
CA LYS A 106 -18.02 12.55 -17.83
C LYS A 106 -16.71 12.70 -17.06
N ALA A 107 -16.77 12.70 -15.73
CA ALA A 107 -15.58 12.84 -14.88
C ALA A 107 -14.68 11.58 -14.94
N MET A 108 -15.26 10.39 -15.06
CA MET A 108 -14.52 9.12 -15.16
C MET A 108 -13.90 8.87 -16.53
N LEU A 109 -14.42 9.51 -17.58
CA LEU A 109 -13.94 9.36 -18.97
C LEU A 109 -12.91 10.42 -19.40
N LYS A 110 -12.59 11.36 -18.51
CA LYS A 110 -11.62 12.44 -18.74
C LYS A 110 -10.26 12.10 -18.15
#